data_AF-A0AAD2VKA8-F1
#
_entry.id   AF-A0AAD2VKA8-F1
#
_cell.length_a   1.000
_cell.length_b   1.000
_cell.length_c   1.000
_cell.angle_alpha   90.00
_cell.angle_beta   90.00
_cell.angle_gamma   90.00
#
_symmetry.space_group_name_H-M   'P 1'
#
loop_
_entity.id
_entity.type
_entity.pdbx_description
1 polymer ?
#
loop_
_entity_poly.entity_id
_entity_poly.type
_entity_poly.pdbx_seq_one_letter_code
_entity_poly.pdbx_strand_id
1 'polypeptide(L)'
;MKEEIKRLACNIIDKTGLEISESNRLDIIEKAVNTAMDHIATRLVEIPLPGLPYLKVKLCVWGEPAHARRSALVVFVRKENLRTLKVQVGAWFDGRVIYTDTIICPPGDEHIKAVIRESIRAMRSLALLEDKQNFEDYLLSVKAEPTLSLKADFVTPTNLLEVLINKGANDAVNVIRESEYSTLCDMCKSQLDLVHIIVDAGKACDGVMAEFAGKMVRIANELPMIEQEAKSYATNHVTELLAPYRLESDQRKMISWGSW
;
A
#
# COMPACT_ATOMS: atom_id res chain seq x y z
N MET A 1 13.56 -1.92 15.88
CA MET A 1 14.02 -3.03 15.02
C MET A 1 15.51 -2.96 14.66
N LYS A 2 15.99 -2.01 13.84
CA LYS A 2 17.42 -1.98 13.41
C LYS A 2 18.42 -2.02 14.59
N GLU A 3 18.23 -1.16 15.59
CA GLU A 3 19.09 -1.14 16.79
C GLU A 3 19.00 -2.41 17.62
N GLU A 4 17.84 -3.07 17.62
CA GLU A 4 17.64 -4.33 18.33
C GLU A 4 18.36 -5.49 17.65
N ILE A 5 18.27 -5.57 16.31
CA ILE A 5 19.03 -6.54 15.50
C ILE A 5 20.54 -6.30 15.64
N LYS A 6 20.98 -5.03 15.63
CA LYS A 6 22.38 -4.67 15.88
C LYS A 6 22.86 -5.17 17.24
N ARG A 7 22.07 -4.94 18.30
CA ARG A 7 22.37 -5.42 19.66
C ARG A 7 22.41 -6.95 19.72
N LEU A 8 21.49 -7.63 19.03
CA LEU A 8 21.47 -9.09 18.92
C LEU A 8 22.78 -9.61 18.27
N ALA A 9 23.19 -9.03 17.15
CA ALA A 9 24.43 -9.40 16.45
C ALA A 9 25.66 -9.21 17.33
N CYS A 10 25.78 -8.06 18.03
CA CYS A 10 26.85 -7.82 19.00
C CYS A 10 26.90 -8.92 20.08
N ASN A 11 25.75 -9.22 20.70
CA ASN A 11 25.66 -10.22 21.76
C ASN A 11 26.08 -11.62 21.31
N ILE A 12 25.78 -12.00 20.05
CA ILE A 12 26.20 -13.29 19.50
C ILE A 12 27.71 -13.35 19.37
N ILE A 13 28.32 -12.31 18.80
CA ILE A 13 29.78 -12.22 18.63
C ILE A 13 30.47 -12.26 19.99
N ASP A 14 30.01 -11.46 20.96
CA ASP A 14 30.59 -11.39 22.31
C ASP A 14 30.56 -12.74 23.04
N LYS A 15 29.49 -13.51 22.86
CA LYS A 15 29.37 -14.85 23.45
C LYS A 15 30.30 -15.89 22.84
N THR A 16 30.86 -15.65 21.65
CA THR A 16 31.75 -16.63 21.01
C THR A 16 33.16 -16.66 21.60
N GLY A 17 33.60 -15.58 22.25
CA GLY A 17 34.97 -15.47 22.78
C GLY A 17 36.06 -15.53 21.72
N LEU A 18 35.73 -15.32 20.44
CA LEU A 18 36.68 -15.32 19.34
C LEU A 18 37.47 -14.00 19.29
N GLU A 19 38.77 -14.10 19.04
CA GLU A 19 39.61 -12.92 18.77
C GLU A 19 39.37 -12.43 17.34
N ILE A 20 38.57 -11.38 17.21
CA ILE A 20 38.20 -10.77 15.93
C ILE A 20 38.60 -9.29 15.98
N SER A 21 39.22 -8.78 14.93
CA SER A 21 39.54 -7.36 14.84
C SER A 21 38.27 -6.51 14.87
N GLU A 22 38.38 -5.28 15.37
CA GLU A 22 37.23 -4.36 15.45
C GLU A 22 36.63 -4.07 14.07
N SER A 23 37.46 -3.95 13.03
CA SER A 23 37.01 -3.77 11.65
C SER A 23 36.14 -4.93 11.16
N ASN A 24 36.57 -6.16 11.40
CA ASN A 24 35.87 -7.36 10.93
C ASN A 24 34.60 -7.58 11.74
N ARG A 25 34.63 -7.25 13.03
CA ARG A 25 33.44 -7.26 13.89
C ARG A 25 32.36 -6.31 13.36
N LEU A 26 32.73 -5.08 13.01
CA LEU A 26 31.79 -4.09 12.46
C LEU A 26 31.22 -4.54 11.12
N ASP A 27 32.05 -5.08 10.22
CA ASP A 27 31.62 -5.62 8.93
C ASP A 27 30.62 -6.78 9.08
N ILE A 28 30.87 -7.72 10.00
CA ILE A 28 29.94 -8.82 10.29
C ILE A 28 28.59 -8.29 10.80
N ILE A 29 28.61 -7.33 11.72
CA ILE A 29 27.39 -6.71 12.26
C ILE A 29 26.62 -5.99 11.15
N GLU A 30 27.30 -5.20 10.31
CA GLU A 30 26.67 -4.46 9.22
C GLU A 30 26.01 -5.41 8.21
N LYS A 31 26.72 -6.45 7.77
CA LYS A 31 26.18 -7.45 6.84
C LYS A 31 24.94 -8.15 7.42
N ALA A 32 25.00 -8.59 8.67
CA ALA A 32 23.86 -9.23 9.32
C ALA A 32 22.65 -8.30 9.49
N VAL A 33 22.88 -7.04 9.86
CA VAL A 33 21.82 -6.03 9.93
C VAL A 33 21.21 -5.79 8.55
N ASN A 34 22.03 -5.64 7.52
CA ASN A 34 21.55 -5.40 6.15
C ASN A 34 20.70 -6.57 5.64
N THR A 35 21.17 -7.82 5.81
CA THR A 35 20.39 -9.02 5.45
C THR A 35 19.02 -9.06 6.14
N ALA A 36 18.96 -8.74 7.43
CA ALA A 36 17.69 -8.71 8.16
C ALA A 36 16.78 -7.55 7.71
N MET A 37 17.35 -6.39 7.41
CA MET A 37 16.59 -5.25 6.88
C MET A 37 16.07 -5.51 5.46
N ASP A 38 16.82 -6.21 4.62
CA ASP A 38 16.40 -6.62 3.27
C ASP A 38 15.23 -7.61 3.33
N HIS A 39 15.25 -8.54 4.30
CA HIS A 39 14.10 -9.42 4.56
C HIS A 39 12.84 -8.63 4.91
N ILE A 40 12.96 -7.68 5.84
CA ILE A 40 11.84 -6.79 6.22
C ILE A 40 11.34 -5.99 5.02
N ALA A 41 12.25 -5.38 4.25
CA ALA A 41 11.90 -4.58 3.07
C ALA A 41 11.15 -5.41 2.02
N THR A 42 11.56 -6.66 1.82
CA THR A 42 10.90 -7.59 0.91
C THR A 42 9.46 -7.89 1.35
N ARG A 43 9.22 -8.07 2.66
CA ARG A 43 7.87 -8.31 3.20
C ARG A 43 6.97 -7.06 3.13
N LEU A 44 7.57 -5.87 3.12
CA LEU A 44 6.85 -4.58 3.07
C LEU A 44 6.78 -3.97 1.67
N VAL A 45 7.26 -4.66 0.62
CA VAL A 45 7.41 -4.10 -0.74
C VAL A 45 6.10 -3.61 -1.36
N GLU A 46 4.96 -4.09 -0.86
CA GLU A 46 3.62 -3.70 -1.31
C GLU A 46 3.11 -2.39 -0.70
N ILE A 47 3.76 -1.85 0.35
CA ILE A 47 3.38 -0.57 0.97
C ILE A 47 4.11 0.56 0.23
N PRO A 48 3.38 1.52 -0.38
CA PRO A 48 4.02 2.69 -0.95
C PRO A 48 4.75 3.48 0.14
N LEU A 49 5.92 4.02 -0.21
CA LEU A 49 6.72 4.81 0.70
C LEU A 49 5.90 5.98 1.28
N PRO A 50 6.23 6.43 2.51
CA PRO A 50 5.68 7.65 3.09
C PRO A 50 5.62 8.82 2.10
N GLY A 51 4.47 9.47 2.01
CA GLY A 51 4.22 10.60 1.11
C GLY A 51 3.97 10.23 -0.36
N LEU A 52 4.09 8.95 -0.75
CA LEU A 52 3.74 8.51 -2.10
C LEU A 52 2.26 8.09 -2.19
N PRO A 53 1.60 8.31 -3.34
CA PRO A 53 0.22 7.94 -3.53
C PRO A 53 0.02 6.43 -3.58
N TYR A 54 -0.94 5.91 -2.81
CA TYR A 54 -1.41 4.53 -2.89
C TYR A 54 -2.72 4.39 -3.67
N LEU A 55 -3.51 5.46 -3.75
CA LEU A 55 -4.78 5.51 -4.47
C LEU A 55 -4.95 6.88 -5.11
N LYS A 56 -5.39 6.93 -6.37
CA LYS A 56 -5.81 8.16 -7.04
C LYS A 56 -7.30 8.11 -7.29
N VAL A 57 -7.98 9.21 -7.05
CA VAL A 57 -9.42 9.34 -7.27
C VAL A 57 -9.67 10.45 -8.25
N LYS A 58 -10.48 10.18 -9.28
CA LYS A 58 -11.02 11.17 -10.19
C LYS A 58 -12.53 11.16 -10.08
N LEU A 59 -13.12 12.33 -9.91
CA LEU A 59 -14.56 12.53 -9.89
C LEU A 59 -14.95 13.42 -11.06
N CYS A 60 -15.88 12.97 -11.89
CA CYS A 60 -16.56 13.78 -12.89
C CYS A 60 -18.04 13.88 -12.50
N VAL A 61 -18.60 15.10 -12.50
CA VAL A 61 -20.00 15.36 -12.13
C VAL A 61 -20.68 16.11 -13.25
N TRP A 62 -21.93 15.72 -13.53
CA TRP A 62 -22.83 16.35 -14.47
C TRP A 62 -24.12 16.78 -13.77
N GLY A 63 -24.65 17.92 -14.21
CA GLY A 63 -25.84 18.55 -13.63
C GLY A 63 -25.47 19.65 -12.63
N GLU A 64 -26.40 20.59 -12.42
CA GLU A 64 -26.18 21.70 -11.50
C GLU A 64 -26.43 21.33 -10.04
N PRO A 65 -25.75 21.99 -9.08
CA PRO A 65 -25.95 21.74 -7.67
C PRO A 65 -27.39 21.93 -7.20
N ALA A 66 -28.11 22.84 -7.86
CA ALA A 66 -29.49 23.23 -7.56
C ALA A 66 -30.54 22.24 -8.10
N HIS A 67 -30.17 21.27 -8.94
CA HIS A 67 -31.09 20.28 -9.49
C HIS A 67 -30.99 18.95 -8.73
N ALA A 68 -32.14 18.34 -8.47
CA ALA A 68 -32.24 17.10 -7.68
C ALA A 68 -31.52 15.91 -8.35
N ARG A 69 -31.46 15.87 -9.69
CA ARG A 69 -30.80 14.78 -10.43
C ARG A 69 -29.38 15.17 -10.79
N ARG A 70 -28.42 14.50 -10.14
CA ARG A 70 -27.02 14.55 -10.52
C ARG A 70 -26.53 13.20 -11.01
N SER A 71 -25.53 13.27 -11.86
CA SER A 71 -24.82 12.11 -12.39
C SER A 71 -23.35 12.29 -12.09
N ALA A 72 -22.68 11.23 -11.69
CA ALA A 72 -21.25 11.26 -11.46
C ALA A 72 -20.57 9.98 -11.94
N LEU A 73 -19.29 10.12 -12.25
CA LEU A 73 -18.38 9.03 -12.56
C LEU A 73 -17.19 9.17 -11.64
N VAL A 74 -17.00 8.17 -10.79
CA VAL A 74 -15.85 8.07 -9.90
C VAL A 74 -14.91 7.03 -10.46
N VAL A 75 -13.63 7.36 -10.56
CA VAL A 75 -12.58 6.46 -11.05
C VAL A 75 -11.50 6.38 -10.00
N PHE A 76 -11.30 5.17 -9.48
CA PHE A 76 -10.27 4.82 -8.52
C PHE A 76 -9.13 4.14 -9.28
N VAL A 77 -7.91 4.64 -9.11
CA VAL A 77 -6.72 4.12 -9.78
C VAL A 77 -5.68 3.81 -8.74
N ARG A 78 -5.24 2.55 -8.70
CA ARG A 78 -4.18 2.10 -7.80
C ARG A 78 -3.21 1.20 -8.52
N LYS A 79 -2.00 1.11 -7.99
CA LYS A 79 -0.98 0.22 -8.51
C LYS A 79 -1.29 -1.21 -8.07
N GLU A 80 -1.37 -2.12 -9.04
CA GLU A 80 -1.51 -3.56 -8.76
C GLU A 80 -0.12 -4.20 -8.68
N ASN A 81 0.75 -3.89 -9.65
CA ASN A 81 2.14 -4.31 -9.65
C ASN A 81 3.01 -3.26 -10.38
N LEU A 82 4.30 -3.56 -10.61
CA LEU A 82 5.23 -2.63 -11.27
C LEU A 82 4.82 -2.22 -12.70
N ARG A 83 3.97 -3.01 -13.38
CA ARG A 83 3.64 -2.87 -14.79
C ARG A 83 2.16 -2.66 -15.07
N THR A 84 1.29 -2.74 -14.06
CA THR A 84 -0.16 -2.60 -14.24
C THR A 84 -0.82 -1.75 -13.15
N LEU A 85 -1.89 -1.08 -13.58
CA LEU A 85 -2.82 -0.37 -12.71
C LEU A 85 -4.10 -1.18 -12.62
N LYS A 86 -4.71 -1.15 -11.43
CA LYS A 86 -6.10 -1.57 -11.24
C LYS A 86 -6.96 -0.33 -11.22
N VAL A 87 -7.91 -0.26 -12.16
CA VAL A 87 -8.82 0.86 -12.34
C VAL A 87 -10.22 0.37 -12.00
N GLN A 88 -10.88 1.04 -11.06
CA GLN A 88 -12.24 0.74 -10.66
C GLN A 88 -13.12 1.94 -10.96
N VAL A 89 -14.23 1.71 -11.62
CA VAL A 89 -15.14 2.75 -12.10
C VAL A 89 -16.47 2.58 -11.38
N GLY A 90 -16.98 3.65 -10.78
CA GLY A 90 -18.32 3.71 -10.20
C GLY A 90 -19.15 4.78 -10.87
N ALA A 91 -20.25 4.40 -11.52
CA ALA A 91 -21.24 5.33 -12.04
C ALA A 91 -22.32 5.56 -10.99
N TRP A 92 -22.52 6.81 -10.61
CA TRP A 92 -23.50 7.24 -9.63
C TRP A 92 -24.57 8.08 -10.31
N PHE A 93 -25.83 7.80 -10.03
CA PHE A 93 -26.96 8.51 -10.58
C PHE A 93 -28.06 8.63 -9.52
N ASP A 94 -28.53 9.86 -9.28
CA ASP A 94 -29.71 10.17 -8.47
C ASP A 94 -29.75 9.45 -7.11
N GLY A 95 -28.67 9.58 -6.33
CA GLY A 95 -28.59 9.04 -4.97
C GLY A 95 -28.01 7.63 -4.87
N ARG A 96 -27.68 6.96 -5.98
CA ARG A 96 -27.25 5.55 -5.97
C ARG A 96 -26.13 5.26 -6.95
N VAL A 97 -25.27 4.31 -6.61
CA VAL A 97 -24.36 3.69 -7.58
C VAL A 97 -25.17 2.74 -8.45
N ILE A 98 -25.16 2.97 -9.76
CA ILE A 98 -25.93 2.19 -10.74
C ILE A 98 -25.08 1.18 -11.49
N TYR A 99 -23.76 1.40 -11.55
CA TYR A 99 -22.83 0.52 -12.24
C TYR A 99 -21.45 0.61 -11.62
N THR A 100 -20.76 -0.53 -11.58
CA THR A 100 -19.37 -0.65 -11.15
C THR A 100 -18.59 -1.52 -12.11
N ASP A 101 -17.32 -1.24 -12.28
CA ASP A 101 -16.42 -2.01 -13.13
C ASP A 101 -15.02 -2.04 -12.53
N THR A 102 -14.28 -3.12 -12.80
CA THR A 102 -12.90 -3.30 -12.33
C THR A 102 -12.07 -3.87 -13.46
N ILE A 103 -11.11 -3.09 -13.94
CA ILE A 103 -10.26 -3.46 -15.08
C ILE A 103 -8.80 -3.26 -14.72
N ILE A 104 -7.95 -4.21 -15.10
CA ILE A 104 -6.49 -4.12 -14.98
C ILE A 104 -5.93 -3.67 -16.32
N CYS A 105 -5.16 -2.59 -16.33
CA CYS A 105 -4.59 -2.03 -17.55
C CYS A 105 -3.11 -1.64 -17.37
N PRO A 106 -2.36 -1.45 -18.47
CA PRO A 106 -1.03 -0.85 -18.40
C PRO A 106 -1.07 0.58 -17.83
N PRO A 107 0.04 1.09 -17.26
CA PRO A 107 0.11 2.45 -16.78
C PRO A 107 0.01 3.46 -17.93
N GLY A 108 -0.70 4.55 -17.68
CA GLY A 108 -0.82 5.67 -18.62
C GLY A 108 -2.24 6.21 -18.72
N ASP A 109 -2.37 7.52 -18.83
CA ASP A 109 -3.67 8.20 -18.87
C ASP A 109 -4.53 7.75 -20.06
N GLU A 110 -3.92 7.39 -21.18
CA GLU A 110 -4.64 6.89 -22.35
C GLU A 110 -5.32 5.54 -22.09
N HIS A 111 -4.69 4.66 -21.31
CA HIS A 111 -5.28 3.39 -20.91
C HIS A 111 -6.42 3.60 -19.90
N ILE A 112 -6.26 4.53 -18.94
CA ILE A 112 -7.33 4.90 -18.01
C ILE A 112 -8.54 5.47 -18.77
N LYS A 113 -8.31 6.33 -19.76
CA LYS A 113 -9.39 6.84 -20.65
C LYS A 113 -10.02 5.74 -21.49
N ALA A 114 -9.25 4.74 -21.93
CA ALA A 114 -9.79 3.57 -22.64
C ALA A 114 -10.72 2.76 -21.74
N VAL A 115 -10.30 2.47 -20.50
CA VAL A 115 -11.10 1.79 -19.48
C VAL A 115 -12.43 2.52 -19.24
N ILE A 116 -12.39 3.84 -19.03
CA ILE A 116 -13.61 4.64 -18.84
C ILE A 116 -14.56 4.52 -20.05
N ARG A 117 -14.03 4.59 -21.27
CA ARG A 117 -14.83 4.44 -22.50
C ARG A 117 -15.43 3.05 -22.63
N GLU A 118 -14.70 2.03 -22.21
CA GLU A 118 -15.14 0.64 -22.20
C GLU A 118 -16.28 0.42 -21.20
N SER A 119 -16.14 0.91 -19.96
CA SER A 119 -17.19 0.88 -18.94
C SER A 119 -18.45 1.60 -19.41
N ILE A 120 -18.33 2.77 -20.07
CA ILE A 120 -19.49 3.47 -20.66
C ILE A 120 -20.14 2.66 -21.78
N ARG A 121 -19.34 1.96 -22.61
CA ARG A 121 -19.87 1.09 -23.66
C ARG A 121 -20.61 -0.11 -23.05
N ALA A 122 -20.07 -0.73 -22.01
CA ALA A 122 -20.70 -1.82 -21.29
C ALA A 122 -22.06 -1.39 -20.69
N MET A 123 -22.11 -0.22 -20.05
CA MET A 123 -23.37 0.37 -19.57
C MET A 123 -24.40 0.56 -20.69
N ARG A 124 -23.99 1.01 -21.88
CA ARG A 124 -24.89 1.14 -23.05
C ARG A 124 -25.45 -0.21 -23.48
N SER A 125 -24.61 -1.24 -23.53
CA SER A 125 -25.04 -2.59 -23.86
C SER A 125 -26.04 -3.13 -22.84
N LEU A 126 -25.81 -2.91 -21.54
CA LEU A 126 -26.72 -3.34 -20.48
C LEU A 126 -28.05 -2.58 -20.50
N ALA A 127 -28.04 -1.27 -20.80
CA ALA A 127 -29.27 -0.48 -20.93
C ALA A 127 -30.23 -1.07 -21.97
N LEU A 128 -29.69 -1.50 -23.13
CA LEU A 128 -30.46 -2.11 -24.21
C LEU A 128 -31.01 -3.50 -23.88
N LEU A 129 -30.33 -4.25 -23.00
CA LEU A 129 -30.66 -5.64 -22.67
C LEU A 129 -31.62 -5.76 -21.49
N GLU A 130 -31.48 -4.87 -20.50
CA GLU A 130 -32.16 -5.00 -19.21
C GLU A 130 -33.27 -3.96 -18.99
N ASP A 131 -33.60 -3.15 -20.01
CA ASP A 131 -34.62 -2.07 -19.97
C ASP A 131 -34.49 -1.19 -18.70
N LYS A 132 -33.25 -0.81 -18.38
CA LYS A 132 -32.92 -0.02 -17.19
C LYS A 132 -32.95 1.46 -17.51
N GLN A 133 -34.09 2.11 -17.27
CA GLN A 133 -34.27 3.56 -17.45
C GLN A 133 -33.16 4.40 -16.78
N ASN A 134 -32.68 3.98 -15.61
CA ASN A 134 -31.62 4.70 -14.89
C ASN A 134 -30.30 4.75 -15.67
N PHE A 135 -30.00 3.71 -16.46
CA PHE A 135 -28.78 3.68 -17.28
C PHE A 135 -28.93 4.60 -18.47
N GLU A 136 -30.10 4.61 -19.11
CA GLU A 136 -30.38 5.53 -20.23
C GLU A 136 -30.32 6.99 -19.79
N ASP A 137 -30.98 7.33 -18.69
CA ASP A 137 -30.98 8.69 -18.13
C ASP A 137 -29.55 9.14 -17.76
N TYR A 138 -28.77 8.24 -17.13
CA TYR A 138 -27.36 8.50 -16.86
C TYR A 138 -26.56 8.73 -18.14
N LEU A 139 -26.71 7.84 -19.13
CA LEU A 139 -25.99 7.90 -20.40
C LEU A 139 -26.33 9.15 -21.21
N LEU A 140 -27.56 9.66 -21.10
CA LEU A 140 -27.97 10.94 -21.68
C LEU A 140 -27.29 12.10 -20.97
N SER A 141 -27.21 12.08 -19.64
CA SER A 141 -26.59 13.15 -18.86
C SER A 141 -25.09 13.30 -19.12
N VAL A 142 -24.36 12.19 -19.32
CA VAL A 142 -22.90 12.19 -19.53
C VAL A 142 -22.47 12.44 -20.98
N LYS A 143 -23.41 12.71 -21.91
CA LYS A 143 -23.09 13.14 -23.29
C LYS A 143 -22.48 14.54 -23.32
N ALA A 144 -22.83 15.39 -22.36
CA ALA A 144 -22.28 16.72 -22.22
C ALA A 144 -20.90 16.70 -21.54
N GLU A 145 -20.18 17.82 -21.60
CA GLU A 145 -18.99 17.99 -20.78
C GLU A 145 -19.36 17.99 -19.28
N PRO A 146 -18.50 17.43 -18.41
CA PRO A 146 -18.76 17.43 -16.98
C PRO A 146 -18.75 18.86 -16.44
N THR A 147 -19.75 19.20 -15.64
CA THR A 147 -19.86 20.46 -14.91
C THR A 147 -18.69 20.63 -13.93
N LEU A 148 -18.21 19.53 -13.37
CA LEU A 148 -17.08 19.51 -12.44
C LEU A 148 -16.19 18.31 -12.69
N SER A 149 -14.87 18.53 -12.70
CA SER A 149 -13.86 17.47 -12.76
C SER A 149 -12.82 17.69 -11.66
N LEU A 150 -12.81 16.80 -10.68
CA LEU A 150 -11.91 16.84 -9.53
C LEU A 150 -10.96 15.63 -9.55
N LYS A 151 -9.77 15.80 -8.98
CA LYS A 151 -8.77 14.74 -8.82
C LYS A 151 -8.06 14.90 -7.48
N ALA A 152 -7.74 13.78 -6.84
CA ALA A 152 -6.90 13.75 -5.66
C ALA A 152 -6.03 12.50 -5.62
N ASP A 153 -4.85 12.65 -5.03
CA ASP A 153 -3.89 11.59 -4.78
C ASP A 153 -3.89 11.33 -3.26
N PHE A 154 -4.27 10.12 -2.86
CA PHE A 154 -4.26 9.66 -1.47
C PHE A 154 -2.89 9.05 -1.18
N VAL A 155 -2.17 9.68 -0.25
CA VAL A 155 -0.76 9.39 0.04
C VAL A 155 -0.59 8.65 1.35
N THR A 156 0.43 7.79 1.44
CA THR A 156 0.78 7.10 2.68
C THR A 156 1.17 8.12 3.75
N PRO A 157 0.49 8.17 4.91
CA PRO A 157 0.84 9.10 6.00
C PRO A 157 2.28 8.89 6.48
N THR A 158 2.98 9.98 6.79
CA THR A 158 4.42 9.95 7.09
C THR A 158 4.77 9.20 8.37
N ASN A 159 3.92 9.31 9.39
CA ASN A 159 4.07 8.65 10.68
C ASN A 159 3.40 7.27 10.74
N LEU A 160 2.88 6.74 9.63
CA LEU A 160 2.07 5.52 9.63
C LEU A 160 2.79 4.31 10.24
N LEU A 161 4.05 4.07 9.81
CA LEU A 161 4.83 2.94 10.29
C LEU A 161 5.19 3.06 11.77
N GLU A 162 5.50 4.27 12.24
CA GLU A 162 5.79 4.52 13.65
C GLU A 162 4.56 4.25 14.52
N VAL A 163 3.39 4.74 14.10
CA VAL A 163 2.11 4.49 14.77
C VAL A 163 1.78 3.00 14.76
N LEU A 164 1.98 2.32 13.63
CA LEU A 164 1.75 0.87 13.52
C LEU A 164 2.58 0.07 14.52
N ILE A 165 3.87 0.40 14.65
CA ILE A 165 4.81 -0.31 15.52
C ILE A 165 4.53 0.00 17.00
N ASN A 166 4.28 1.27 17.34
CA ASN A 166 4.23 1.72 18.73
C ASN A 166 2.83 1.69 19.34
N LYS A 167 1.78 1.90 18.55
CA LYS A 167 0.38 2.02 19.01
C LYS A 167 -0.52 0.91 18.47
N GLY A 168 -0.14 0.30 17.34
CA GLY A 168 -0.81 -0.85 16.77
C GLY A 168 -1.77 -0.51 15.62
N ALA A 169 -2.49 -1.55 15.15
CA ALA A 169 -3.28 -1.51 13.93
C ALA A 169 -4.43 -0.48 13.98
N ASN A 170 -5.14 -0.39 15.11
CA ASN A 170 -6.32 0.48 15.22
C ASN A 170 -5.95 1.96 15.09
N ASP A 171 -4.89 2.39 15.76
CA ASP A 171 -4.39 3.77 15.65
C ASP A 171 -3.87 4.07 14.24
N ALA A 172 -3.17 3.12 13.61
CA ALA A 172 -2.72 3.27 12.23
C ALA A 172 -3.90 3.44 11.25
N VAL A 173 -4.99 2.68 11.44
CA VAL A 173 -6.21 2.81 10.65
C VAL A 173 -6.86 4.18 10.88
N ASN A 174 -6.88 4.69 12.10
CA ASN A 174 -7.43 6.03 12.38
C ASN A 174 -6.64 7.12 11.66
N VAL A 175 -5.30 7.05 11.68
CA VAL A 175 -4.44 8.01 10.95
C VAL A 175 -4.71 7.97 9.44
N ILE A 176 -4.90 6.77 8.86
CA ILE A 176 -5.26 6.64 7.44
C ILE A 176 -6.61 7.30 7.17
N ARG A 177 -7.63 7.00 7.98
CA ARG A 177 -8.99 7.55 7.81
C ARG A 177 -9.03 9.06 7.95
N GLU A 178 -8.32 9.62 8.92
CA GLU A 178 -8.22 11.06 9.12
C GLU A 178 -7.57 11.74 7.90
N SER A 179 -6.48 11.16 7.39
CA SER A 179 -5.80 11.66 6.19
C SER A 179 -6.67 11.51 4.93
N GLU A 180 -7.35 10.39 4.75
CA GLU A 180 -8.27 10.16 3.63
C GLU A 180 -9.42 11.17 3.65
N TYR A 181 -10.01 11.37 4.84
CA TYR A 181 -11.12 12.29 5.02
C TYR A 181 -10.70 13.74 4.75
N SER A 182 -9.53 14.19 5.24
CA SER A 182 -9.03 15.53 4.95
C SER A 182 -8.82 15.72 3.45
N THR A 183 -8.20 14.75 2.76
CA THR A 183 -7.98 14.82 1.31
C THR A 183 -9.31 14.84 0.53
N LEU A 184 -10.31 14.08 0.97
CA LEU A 184 -11.66 14.12 0.37
C LEU A 184 -12.32 15.49 0.54
N CYS A 185 -12.28 16.05 1.75
CA CYS A 185 -12.84 17.37 2.03
C CYS A 185 -12.16 18.46 1.20
N ASP A 186 -10.83 18.44 1.11
CA ASP A 186 -10.07 19.39 0.28
C ASP A 186 -10.41 19.25 -1.20
N MET A 187 -10.43 18.01 -1.72
CA MET A 187 -10.81 17.72 -3.11
C MET A 187 -12.21 18.24 -3.43
N CYS A 188 -13.17 18.02 -2.52
CA CYS A 188 -14.57 18.37 -2.70
C CYS A 188 -14.90 19.80 -2.26
N LYS A 189 -13.91 20.63 -1.88
CA LYS A 189 -14.14 21.98 -1.34
C LYS A 189 -15.19 22.01 -0.22
N SER A 190 -15.15 21.00 0.65
CA SER A 190 -16.08 20.78 1.76
C SER A 190 -17.55 20.58 1.36
N GLN A 191 -17.84 20.24 0.11
CA GLN A 191 -19.18 19.86 -0.36
C GLN A 191 -19.48 18.39 0.02
N LEU A 192 -20.33 18.20 1.03
CA LEU A 192 -20.62 16.87 1.61
C LEU A 192 -21.27 15.90 0.63
N ASP A 193 -22.12 16.39 -0.25
CA ASP A 193 -22.75 15.63 -1.34
C ASP A 193 -21.72 14.98 -2.27
N LEU A 194 -20.67 15.71 -2.66
CA LEU A 194 -19.57 15.17 -3.47
C LEU A 194 -18.77 14.10 -2.71
N VAL A 195 -18.52 14.33 -1.42
CA VAL A 195 -17.87 13.35 -0.55
C VAL A 195 -18.70 12.06 -0.48
N HIS A 196 -20.02 12.17 -0.30
CA HIS A 196 -20.92 11.02 -0.29
C HIS A 196 -20.89 10.22 -1.59
N ILE A 197 -20.87 10.90 -2.76
CA ILE A 197 -20.76 10.23 -4.07
C ILE A 197 -19.48 9.38 -4.14
N ILE A 198 -18.34 9.92 -3.72
CA ILE A 198 -17.06 9.18 -3.73
C ILE A 198 -17.11 8.00 -2.75
N VAL A 199 -17.63 8.20 -1.54
CA VAL A 199 -17.73 7.15 -0.52
C VAL A 199 -18.66 6.02 -0.96
N ASP A 200 -19.82 6.34 -1.55
CA ASP A 200 -20.76 5.33 -2.04
C ASP A 200 -20.17 4.53 -3.20
N ALA A 201 -19.54 5.22 -4.17
CA ALA A 201 -18.81 4.55 -5.25
C ALA A 201 -17.66 3.69 -4.72
N GLY A 202 -16.93 4.18 -3.71
CA GLY A 202 -15.83 3.44 -3.08
C GLY A 202 -16.30 2.16 -2.38
N LYS A 203 -17.46 2.20 -1.70
CA LYS A 203 -18.09 1.02 -1.10
C LYS A 203 -18.53 0.01 -2.15
N ALA A 204 -19.17 0.49 -3.23
CA ALA A 204 -19.67 -0.38 -4.30
C ALA A 204 -18.52 -1.01 -5.12
N CYS A 205 -17.39 -0.32 -5.27
CA CYS A 205 -16.18 -0.82 -5.92
C CYS A 205 -15.33 -1.69 -4.97
N ASP A 206 -15.93 -2.73 -4.40
CA ASP A 206 -15.27 -3.71 -3.50
C ASP A 206 -14.60 -3.07 -2.26
N GLY A 207 -15.09 -1.93 -1.79
CA GLY A 207 -14.47 -1.21 -0.68
C GLY A 207 -13.06 -0.71 -0.98
N VAL A 208 -12.77 -0.28 -2.21
CA VAL A 208 -11.43 0.16 -2.68
C VAL A 208 -10.73 1.13 -1.73
N MET A 209 -11.46 2.02 -1.07
CA MET A 209 -10.89 2.97 -0.10
C MET A 209 -10.43 2.27 1.20
N ALA A 210 -11.15 1.24 1.65
CA ALA A 210 -10.80 0.50 2.87
C ALA A 210 -9.62 -0.48 2.68
N GLU A 211 -9.24 -0.77 1.44
CA GLU A 211 -8.25 -1.80 1.15
C GLU A 211 -6.87 -1.46 1.69
N PHE A 212 -6.44 -0.20 1.60
CA PHE A 212 -5.13 0.21 2.12
C PHE A 212 -5.06 0.03 3.63
N ALA A 213 -6.10 0.48 4.36
CA ALA A 213 -6.24 0.23 5.79
C ALA A 213 -6.25 -1.28 6.11
N GLY A 214 -6.96 -2.09 5.31
CA GLY A 214 -6.97 -3.55 5.45
C GLY A 214 -5.59 -4.19 5.28
N LYS A 215 -4.79 -3.75 4.30
CA LYS A 215 -3.40 -4.19 4.13
C LYS A 215 -2.56 -3.85 5.35
N MET A 216 -2.72 -2.65 5.91
CA MET A 216 -1.99 -2.22 7.10
C MET A 216 -2.33 -3.05 8.33
N VAL A 217 -3.60 -3.42 8.53
CA VAL A 217 -4.02 -4.34 9.60
C VAL A 217 -3.36 -5.71 9.44
N ARG A 218 -3.33 -6.26 8.21
CA ARG A 218 -2.66 -7.53 7.93
C ARG A 218 -1.17 -7.46 8.27
N ILE A 219 -0.49 -6.38 7.86
CA ILE A 219 0.92 -6.16 8.16
C ILE A 219 1.15 -6.04 9.68
N ALA A 220 0.28 -5.34 10.40
CA ALA A 220 0.36 -5.25 11.86
C ALA A 220 0.33 -6.64 12.52
N ASN A 221 -0.54 -7.52 12.03
CA ASN A 221 -0.69 -8.88 12.54
C ASN A 221 0.52 -9.77 12.20
N GLU A 222 1.14 -9.56 11.03
CA GLU A 222 2.34 -10.28 10.60
C GLU A 222 3.64 -9.71 11.20
N LEU A 223 3.61 -8.48 11.73
CA LEU A 223 4.78 -7.76 12.21
C LEU A 223 5.59 -8.55 13.25
N PRO A 224 4.99 -9.20 14.28
CA PRO A 224 5.76 -10.00 15.23
C PRO A 224 6.51 -11.16 14.57
N MET A 225 5.89 -11.80 13.56
CA MET A 225 6.51 -12.88 12.82
C MET A 225 7.65 -12.37 11.95
N ILE A 226 7.44 -11.27 11.21
CA ILE A 226 8.47 -10.62 10.39
C ILE A 226 9.68 -10.22 11.26
N GLU A 227 9.44 -9.72 12.46
CA GLU A 227 10.49 -9.37 13.41
C GLU A 227 11.30 -10.59 13.86
N GLN A 228 10.63 -11.70 14.18
CA GLN A 228 11.29 -12.95 14.57
C GLN A 228 12.10 -13.56 13.41
N GLU A 229 11.54 -13.55 12.19
CA GLU A 229 12.25 -13.98 10.99
C GLU A 229 13.51 -13.12 10.79
N ALA A 230 13.40 -11.79 10.87
CA ALA A 230 14.54 -10.89 10.72
C ALA A 230 15.63 -11.15 11.78
N LYS A 231 15.26 -11.41 13.03
CA LYS A 231 16.19 -11.83 14.09
C LYS A 231 16.86 -13.17 13.77
N SER A 232 16.12 -14.13 13.23
CA SER A 232 16.64 -15.43 12.79
C SER A 232 17.64 -15.28 11.64
N TYR A 233 17.30 -14.50 10.60
CA TYR A 233 18.21 -14.18 9.49
C TYR A 233 19.51 -13.54 9.98
N ALA A 234 19.42 -12.53 10.86
CA ALA A 234 20.60 -11.92 11.45
C ALA A 234 21.45 -12.94 12.24
N THR A 235 20.82 -13.79 13.05
CA THR A 235 21.51 -14.79 13.88
C THR A 235 22.25 -15.82 13.02
N ASN A 236 21.58 -16.34 11.99
CA ASN A 236 22.18 -17.31 11.08
C ASN A 236 23.33 -16.68 10.31
N HIS A 237 23.15 -15.47 9.78
CA HIS A 237 24.18 -14.81 8.99
C HIS A 237 25.40 -14.43 9.83
N VAL A 238 25.23 -13.95 11.07
CA VAL A 238 26.36 -13.77 12.00
C VAL A 238 27.08 -15.10 12.24
N THR A 239 26.34 -16.19 12.43
CA THR A 239 26.95 -17.51 12.69
C THR A 239 27.76 -18.01 11.50
N GLU A 240 27.25 -17.84 10.27
CA GLU A 240 27.95 -18.16 9.03
C GLU A 240 29.23 -17.34 8.87
N LEU A 241 29.15 -16.02 9.08
CA LEU A 241 30.29 -15.12 8.96
C LEU A 241 31.36 -15.35 10.03
N LEU A 242 30.99 -15.93 11.18
CA LEU A 242 31.92 -16.32 12.25
C LEU A 242 32.58 -17.69 12.01
N ALA A 243 32.08 -18.51 11.07
CA ALA A 243 32.59 -19.86 10.85
C ALA A 243 34.10 -19.93 10.51
N PRO A 244 34.67 -19.04 9.67
CA PRO A 244 36.11 -19.04 9.40
C PRO A 244 36.95 -18.79 10.67
N TYR A 245 36.53 -17.87 11.54
CA TYR A 245 37.22 -17.54 12.78
C TYR A 245 37.16 -18.69 13.80
N ARG A 246 36.06 -19.44 13.83
CA ARG A 246 35.95 -20.66 14.65
C ARG A 246 36.94 -21.72 14.18
N LEU A 247 36.99 -21.97 12.87
CA LEU A 247 37.94 -22.92 12.27
C LEU A 247 39.39 -22.53 12.57
N GLU A 248 39.75 -21.25 12.42
CA GLU A 248 41.09 -20.76 12.77
C GLU A 248 41.41 -20.92 14.26
N SER A 249 40.46 -20.61 15.15
CA SER A 249 40.63 -20.78 16.60
C SER A 249 40.84 -22.24 16.97
N ASP A 250 40.04 -23.15 16.42
CA ASP A 250 40.14 -24.58 16.68
C ASP A 250 41.43 -25.18 16.10
N GLN A 251 41.87 -24.73 14.92
CA GLN A 251 43.19 -25.09 14.37
C GLN A 251 44.33 -24.62 15.27
N ARG A 252 44.30 -23.38 15.77
CA ARG A 252 45.32 -22.89 16.73
C ARG A 252 45.36 -23.72 18.01
N LYS A 253 44.20 -24.14 18.53
CA LYS A 253 44.12 -25.04 19.69
C LYS A 253 44.67 -26.44 19.38
N MET A 254 44.38 -26.99 18.20
CA MET A 254 44.93 -28.30 17.81
C MET A 254 46.46 -28.26 17.65
N ILE A 255 47.00 -27.20 17.04
CA ILE A 255 48.45 -27.01 16.88
C ILE A 255 49.14 -26.87 18.25
N SER A 256 48.54 -26.13 19.19
CA SER A 256 49.12 -25.96 20.53
C SER A 256 49.07 -27.21 21.39
N TRP A 257 48.15 -28.15 21.11
CA TRP A 257 48.11 -29.47 21.75
C TRP A 257 49.11 -30.45 21.13
N GLY A 258 49.40 -30.34 19.83
CA GLY A 258 50.39 -31.16 19.14
C GLY A 258 51.85 -30.77 19.38
N SER A 259 52.09 -29.66 20.09
CA SER A 259 53.43 -29.15 20.44
C SER A 259 53.86 -29.45 21.87
N TRP A 260 53.22 -30.42 22.55
CA TRP A 260 53.61 -30.93 23.87
C TRP A 260 54.48 -32.18 23.77
#